data_AF-A0AA36UPC7-F1
#
_entry.id   AF-A0AA36UPC7-F1
#
_cell.length_a   1.000
_cell.length_b   1.000
_cell.length_c   1.000
_cell.angle_alpha   90.00
_cell.angle_beta   90.00
_cell.angle_gamma   90.00
#
_symmetry.space_group_name_H-M   'P 1'
#
loop_
_entity.id
_entity.type
_entity.pdbx_description
1 polymer ?
#
loop_
_entity_poly.entity_id
_entity_poly.type
_entity_poly.pdbx_seq_one_letter_code
_entity_poly.pdbx_strand_id
1 'polypeptide(L)'
;MVIPTKITSGLSVNFTLSYPNYPASSWVATIYLRSASGKADIVGTPEGDAFRFSVPATETANWPAEEYSVVLRVTDGTDVHQPLTSRLTVLPDLAALDVHDPRSEAEKALAAIQATLTNRATSDQLKLSFGGRSLEKTPLSELLQLEQRFLNRVNQEKRKKSGRGLLTVHKVRMR
;
A
#
# COMPACT_ATOMS: atom_id res chain seq x y z
N MET A 1 -2.87 -21.68 -2.55
CA MET A 1 -3.58 -20.40 -2.77
C MET A 1 -2.82 -19.31 -2.00
N VAL A 2 -2.66 -18.11 -2.57
CA VAL A 2 -1.75 -17.07 -2.05
C VAL A 2 -2.56 -15.99 -1.33
N ILE A 3 -2.06 -15.47 -0.21
CA ILE A 3 -2.67 -14.32 0.47
C ILE A 3 -2.71 -13.12 -0.50
N PRO A 4 -3.82 -12.36 -0.56
CA PRO A 4 -3.90 -11.17 -1.39
C PRO A 4 -2.77 -10.19 -1.03
N THR A 5 -1.96 -9.77 -2.00
CA THR A 5 -0.89 -8.77 -1.76
C THR A 5 -1.43 -7.35 -1.62
N LYS A 6 -2.68 -7.12 -2.01
CA LYS A 6 -3.37 -5.83 -1.97
C LYS A 6 -4.81 -6.03 -1.54
N ILE A 7 -5.26 -5.20 -0.60
CA ILE A 7 -6.65 -5.12 -0.14
C ILE A 7 -7.07 -3.66 -0.26
N THR A 8 -8.32 -3.39 -0.62
CA THR A 8 -8.89 -2.04 -0.52
C THR A 8 -9.68 -1.97 0.79
N SER A 9 -9.46 -0.92 1.59
CA SER A 9 -10.30 -0.64 2.76
C SER A 9 -11.77 -0.60 2.34
N GLY A 10 -12.69 -1.08 3.17
CA GLY A 10 -14.12 -1.03 2.85
C GLY A 10 -14.63 -2.17 1.95
N LEU A 11 -13.78 -3.12 1.55
CA LEU A 11 -14.21 -4.33 0.84
C LEU A 11 -14.17 -5.56 1.75
N SER A 12 -15.10 -6.49 1.50
CA SER A 12 -15.06 -7.81 2.12
C SER A 12 -13.92 -8.65 1.54
N VAL A 13 -13.17 -9.31 2.41
CA VAL A 13 -12.02 -10.12 2.03
C VAL A 13 -12.25 -11.54 2.51
N ASN A 14 -12.30 -12.46 1.55
CA ASN A 14 -12.51 -13.89 1.81
C ASN A 14 -11.45 -14.70 1.07
N PHE A 15 -10.67 -15.49 1.81
CA PHE A 15 -9.72 -16.42 1.21
C PHE A 15 -9.49 -17.64 2.10
N THR A 16 -9.11 -18.75 1.47
CA THR A 16 -8.84 -20.01 2.16
C THR A 16 -7.36 -20.37 2.02
N LEU A 17 -6.74 -20.78 3.12
CA LEU A 17 -5.37 -21.27 3.17
C LEU A 17 -5.37 -22.72 3.68
N SER A 18 -4.67 -23.61 2.98
CA SER A 18 -4.47 -24.99 3.41
C SER A 18 -2.98 -25.21 3.68
N TYR A 19 -2.69 -25.77 4.85
CA TYR A 19 -1.35 -26.13 5.28
C TYR A 19 -1.35 -27.61 5.65
N PRO A 20 -0.81 -28.51 4.81
CA PRO A 20 -0.83 -29.95 5.08
C PRO A 20 -0.17 -30.35 6.40
N ASN A 21 0.85 -29.60 6.83
CA ASN A 21 1.55 -29.85 8.10
C ASN A 21 0.80 -29.32 9.32
N TYR A 22 -0.20 -28.47 9.12
CA TYR A 22 -0.97 -27.79 10.18
C TYR A 22 -2.45 -27.76 9.79
N PRO A 23 -3.16 -28.91 9.83
CA PRO A 23 -4.53 -28.99 9.38
C PRO A 23 -5.47 -28.25 10.34
N ALA A 24 -6.50 -27.60 9.80
CA ALA A 24 -7.49 -26.86 10.58
C ALA A 24 -8.36 -27.72 11.52
N SER A 25 -8.29 -29.05 11.37
CA SER A 25 -8.93 -30.02 12.25
C SER A 25 -8.26 -30.14 13.63
N SER A 26 -6.99 -29.77 13.76
CA SER A 26 -6.25 -29.83 15.04
C SER A 26 -5.52 -28.54 15.40
N TRP A 27 -5.33 -27.64 14.44
CA TRP A 27 -4.63 -26.37 14.63
C TRP A 27 -5.58 -25.20 14.45
N VAL A 28 -5.33 -24.11 15.16
CA VAL A 28 -6.01 -22.82 14.98
C VAL A 28 -5.04 -21.85 14.34
N ALA A 29 -5.42 -21.26 13.20
CA ALA A 29 -4.61 -20.28 12.50
C ALA A 29 -5.12 -18.85 12.74
N THR A 30 -4.22 -17.95 13.09
CA THR A 30 -4.50 -16.52 13.27
C THR A 30 -3.55 -15.69 12.41
N ILE A 31 -4.11 -14.78 11.63
CA ILE A 31 -3.37 -13.79 10.86
C ILE A 31 -3.26 -12.51 11.69
N TYR A 32 -2.04 -12.06 11.89
CA TYR A 32 -1.72 -10.79 12.52
C TYR A 32 -1.26 -9.81 11.45
N LEU A 33 -1.99 -8.71 11.32
CA LEU A 33 -1.68 -7.55 10.48
C LEU A 33 -1.18 -6.42 11.38
N ARG A 34 0.02 -5.93 11.13
CA ARG A 34 0.61 -4.81 11.88
C ARG A 34 1.18 -3.78 10.92
N SER A 35 0.85 -2.52 11.13
CA SER A 35 1.40 -1.37 10.41
C SER A 35 1.84 -0.29 11.41
N ALA A 36 2.23 0.89 10.91
CA ALA A 36 2.70 1.96 11.77
C ALA A 36 1.56 2.53 12.66
N SER A 37 0.35 2.59 12.12
CA SER A 37 -0.81 3.16 12.81
C SER A 37 -1.99 2.19 12.98
N GLY A 38 -1.95 1.03 12.34
CA GLY A 38 -3.03 0.05 12.28
C GLY A 38 -2.65 -1.32 12.82
N LYS A 39 -3.66 -2.04 13.29
CA LYS A 39 -3.55 -3.44 13.68
C LYS A 39 -4.85 -4.18 13.38
N ALA A 40 -4.74 -5.43 12.96
CA ALA A 40 -5.88 -6.33 12.82
C ALA A 40 -5.46 -7.77 13.12
N ASP A 41 -6.33 -8.50 13.81
CA ASP A 41 -6.14 -9.91 14.17
C ASP A 41 -7.31 -10.68 13.60
N ILE A 42 -7.03 -11.60 12.67
CA ILE A 42 -8.05 -12.37 11.96
C ILE A 42 -7.87 -13.82 12.32
N VAL A 43 -8.85 -14.39 13.01
CA VAL A 43 -8.87 -15.82 13.33
C VAL A 43 -9.49 -16.56 12.15
N GLY A 44 -8.82 -17.60 11.67
CA GLY A 44 -9.31 -18.46 10.62
C GLY A 44 -10.35 -19.44 11.16
N THR A 45 -11.45 -19.63 10.44
CA THR A 45 -12.42 -20.66 10.74
C THR A 45 -12.05 -21.96 10.03
N PRO A 46 -12.20 -23.12 10.68
CA PRO A 46 -11.92 -24.40 10.04
C PRO A 46 -12.97 -24.71 8.97
N GLU A 47 -12.50 -25.08 7.78
CA GLU A 47 -13.29 -25.55 6.65
C GLU A 47 -12.65 -26.86 6.15
N GLY A 48 -13.06 -27.98 6.74
CA GLY A 48 -12.34 -29.26 6.61
C GLY A 48 -10.93 -29.13 7.21
N ASP A 49 -9.90 -29.46 6.43
CA ASP A 49 -8.50 -29.29 6.83
C ASP A 49 -7.90 -27.92 6.45
N ALA A 50 -8.70 -27.03 5.85
CA ALA A 50 -8.27 -25.70 5.45
C ALA A 50 -8.80 -24.59 6.38
N PHE A 51 -8.10 -23.47 6.42
CA PHE A 51 -8.48 -22.28 7.17
C PHE A 51 -9.14 -21.26 6.25
N ARG A 52 -10.40 -20.91 6.51
CA ARG A 52 -11.10 -19.82 5.86
C ARG A 52 -10.93 -18.54 6.67
N PHE A 53 -10.42 -17.50 6.04
CA PHE A 53 -10.35 -16.15 6.61
C PHE A 53 -11.40 -15.29 5.92
N SER A 54 -12.28 -14.69 6.71
CA SER A 54 -13.38 -13.84 6.26
C SER A 54 -13.38 -12.57 7.08
N VAL A 55 -13.13 -11.42 6.44
CA VAL A 55 -13.19 -10.11 7.06
C VAL A 55 -14.28 -9.27 6.37
N PRO A 56 -15.24 -8.71 7.12
CA PRO A 56 -16.28 -7.88 6.54
C PRO A 56 -15.73 -6.51 6.12
N ALA A 57 -16.42 -5.88 5.17
CA ALA A 57 -16.12 -4.52 4.70
C ALA A 57 -16.05 -3.48 5.83
N THR A 58 -16.87 -3.64 6.87
CA THR A 58 -16.91 -2.73 8.03
C THR A 58 -15.62 -2.75 8.84
N GLU A 59 -14.95 -3.90 8.93
CA GLU A 59 -13.67 -4.00 9.63
C GLU A 59 -12.52 -3.48 8.77
N THR A 60 -12.48 -3.85 7.48
CA THR A 60 -11.43 -3.36 6.57
C THR A 60 -11.52 -1.86 6.32
N ALA A 61 -12.70 -1.25 6.46
CA ALA A 61 -12.88 0.21 6.40
C ALA A 61 -12.12 0.94 7.51
N ASN A 62 -11.92 0.30 8.67
CA ASN A 62 -11.20 0.88 9.79
C ASN A 62 -9.68 0.76 9.67
N TRP A 63 -9.17 0.08 8.63
CA TRP A 63 -7.73 -0.11 8.44
C TRP A 63 -7.17 1.10 7.69
N PRO A 64 -6.22 1.84 8.29
CA PRO A 64 -5.50 2.89 7.58
C PRO A 64 -4.91 2.38 6.26
N ALA A 65 -4.96 3.22 5.23
CA ALA A 65 -4.38 2.94 3.93
C ALA A 65 -2.85 3.02 3.98
N GLU A 66 -2.21 1.93 4.37
CA GLU A 66 -0.76 1.84 4.55
C GLU A 66 -0.24 0.43 4.24
N GLU A 67 1.07 0.23 4.41
CA GLU A 67 1.70 -1.07 4.29
C GLU A 67 1.67 -1.82 5.62
N TYR A 68 1.17 -3.06 5.58
CA TYR A 68 1.05 -3.96 6.70
C TYR A 68 2.04 -5.11 6.57
N SER A 69 2.66 -5.45 7.70
CA SER A 69 3.33 -6.74 7.89
C SER A 69 2.30 -7.78 8.28
N VAL A 70 2.28 -8.88 7.53
CA VAL A 70 1.37 -10.01 7.73
C VAL A 70 2.14 -11.19 8.28
N VAL A 71 1.65 -11.74 9.38
CA VAL A 71 2.20 -12.95 9.99
C VAL A 71 1.07 -13.93 10.22
N LEU A 72 1.21 -15.16 9.71
CA LEU A 72 0.32 -16.26 10.08
C LEU A 72 0.95 -17.03 11.24
N ARG A 73 0.22 -17.20 12.34
CA ARG A 73 0.58 -18.14 13.39
C ARG A 73 -0.45 -19.25 13.48
N VAL A 74 0.02 -20.47 13.70
CA VAL A 74 -0.81 -21.64 13.97
C VAL A 74 -0.49 -22.15 15.37
N THR A 75 -1.51 -22.52 16.13
CA THR A 75 -1.38 -23.06 17.49
C THR A 75 -2.27 -24.28 17.67
N ASP A 76 -1.77 -25.31 18.34
CA ASP A 76 -2.57 -26.46 18.80
C ASP A 76 -2.98 -26.35 20.29
N GLY A 77 -2.63 -25.22 20.93
CA GLY A 77 -2.82 -24.96 22.37
C GLY A 77 -1.56 -25.16 23.20
N THR A 78 -0.56 -25.91 22.69
CA THR A 78 0.75 -26.14 23.32
C THR A 78 1.89 -25.58 22.48
N ASP A 79 1.92 -25.91 21.19
CA ASP A 79 2.96 -25.50 20.25
C ASP A 79 2.45 -24.37 19.35
N VAL A 80 3.34 -23.42 19.05
CA VAL A 80 3.05 -22.28 18.18
C VAL A 80 4.06 -22.22 17.05
N HIS A 81 3.59 -22.26 15.81
CA HIS A 81 4.42 -22.13 14.62
C HIS A 81 4.02 -20.92 13.77
N GLN A 82 5.00 -20.40 13.01
CA GLN A 82 4.82 -19.28 12.11
C GLN A 82 5.19 -19.71 10.67
N PRO A 83 4.25 -20.31 9.92
CA PRO A 83 4.56 -20.83 8.58
C PRO A 83 4.65 -19.72 7.52
N LEU A 84 4.15 -18.51 7.78
CA LEU A 84 4.11 -17.46 6.77
C LEU A 84 4.40 -16.07 7.34
N THR A 85 5.23 -15.33 6.61
CA THR A 85 5.45 -13.89 6.78
C THR A 85 5.39 -13.23 5.42
N SER A 86 4.59 -12.17 5.28
CA SER A 86 4.39 -11.45 4.03
C SER A 86 4.16 -9.96 4.28
N ARG A 87 4.13 -9.18 3.21
CA ARG A 87 3.71 -7.77 3.22
C ARG A 87 2.43 -7.60 2.42
N LEU A 88 1.55 -6.74 2.91
CA LEU A 88 0.25 -6.45 2.31
C LEU A 88 0.03 -4.95 2.29
N THR A 89 -0.40 -4.41 1.16
CA THR A 89 -0.75 -2.99 1.07
C THR A 89 -2.27 -2.83 1.16
N VAL A 90 -2.73 -2.05 2.13
CA VAL A 90 -4.12 -1.62 2.20
C VAL A 90 -4.24 -0.31 1.41
N LEU A 91 -5.03 -0.34 0.36
CA LEU A 91 -5.34 0.82 -0.47
C LEU A 91 -6.56 1.55 0.10
N PRO A 92 -6.62 2.89 -0.02
CA PRO A 92 -7.79 3.63 0.41
C PRO A 92 -8.99 3.32 -0.48
N ASP A 93 -10.19 3.38 0.08
CA ASP A 93 -11.42 3.25 -0.69
C ASP A 93 -11.68 4.52 -1.49
N LEU A 94 -11.45 4.44 -2.81
CA LEU A 94 -11.71 5.55 -3.72
C LEU A 94 -13.21 5.83 -3.89
N ALA A 95 -14.10 4.88 -3.59
CA ALA A 95 -15.55 5.09 -3.67
C ALA A 95 -16.09 5.86 -2.45
N ALA A 96 -15.39 5.81 -1.32
CA ALA A 96 -15.73 6.55 -0.11
C ALA A 96 -15.04 7.93 -0.03
N LEU A 97 -14.11 8.23 -0.95
CA LEU A 97 -13.37 9.50 -0.98
C LEU A 97 -14.09 10.52 -1.87
N ASP A 98 -14.46 11.66 -1.28
CA ASP A 98 -15.16 12.77 -1.95
C ASP A 98 -14.30 13.43 -3.05
N VAL A 99 -12.99 13.53 -2.81
CA VAL A 99 -11.99 14.01 -3.77
C VAL A 99 -10.70 13.21 -3.58
N HIS A 100 -10.21 12.57 -4.64
CA HIS A 100 -8.92 11.88 -4.63
C HIS A 100 -8.05 12.41 -5.77
N ASP A 101 -6.85 12.90 -5.45
CA ASP A 101 -5.84 13.21 -6.46
C ASP A 101 -5.16 11.90 -6.90
N PRO A 102 -5.39 11.43 -8.14
CA PRO A 102 -4.87 10.16 -8.63
C PRO A 102 -3.35 10.18 -8.89
N ARG A 103 -2.71 11.35 -8.74
CA ARG A 103 -1.26 11.51 -8.95
C ARG A 103 -0.48 10.73 -7.92
N SER A 104 0.58 10.05 -8.35
CA SER A 104 1.51 9.44 -7.41
C SER A 104 2.24 10.53 -6.60
N GLU A 105 2.75 10.18 -5.43
CA GLU A 105 3.58 11.11 -4.65
C GLU A 105 4.76 11.64 -5.46
N ALA A 106 5.32 10.82 -6.36
CA ALA A 106 6.38 11.25 -7.27
C ALA A 106 5.89 12.30 -8.29
N GLU A 107 4.67 12.18 -8.80
CA GLU A 107 4.06 13.19 -9.69
C GLU A 107 3.75 14.49 -8.92
N LYS A 108 3.31 14.40 -7.67
CA LYS A 108 3.09 15.57 -6.79
C LYS A 108 4.40 16.29 -6.47
N ALA A 109 5.44 15.54 -6.11
CA ALA A 109 6.77 16.09 -5.82
C ALA A 109 7.37 16.76 -7.07
N LEU A 110 7.24 16.13 -8.23
CA LEU A 110 7.69 16.71 -9.50
C LEU A 110 6.95 18.02 -9.82
N ALA A 111 5.63 18.05 -9.64
CA ALA A 111 4.84 19.27 -9.85
C ALA A 111 5.26 20.39 -8.88
N ALA A 112 5.55 20.07 -7.62
CA ALA A 112 6.04 21.05 -6.65
C ALA A 112 7.43 21.59 -7.03
N ILE A 113 8.34 20.73 -7.51
CA ILE A 113 9.66 21.14 -8.00
C ILE A 113 9.51 22.06 -9.22
N GLN A 114 8.69 21.69 -10.20
CA GLN A 114 8.44 22.53 -11.38
C GLN A 114 7.79 23.87 -11.05
N ALA A 115 6.88 23.90 -10.06
CA ALA A 115 6.29 25.13 -9.56
C ALA A 115 7.36 26.03 -8.89
N THR A 116 8.25 25.45 -8.07
CA THR A 116 9.35 26.23 -7.46
C THR A 116 10.35 26.75 -8.48
N LEU A 117 10.64 25.99 -9.55
CA LEU A 117 11.47 26.43 -10.67
C LEU A 117 10.81 27.60 -11.42
N THR A 118 9.52 27.48 -11.77
CA THR A 118 8.76 28.54 -12.46
C THR A 118 8.67 29.81 -11.61
N ASN A 119 8.37 29.68 -10.31
CA ASN A 119 8.31 30.81 -9.38
C ASN A 119 9.68 31.46 -9.15
N ARG A 120 10.78 30.72 -9.28
CA ARG A 120 12.13 31.28 -9.18
C ARG A 120 12.58 31.92 -10.48
N ALA A 121 12.16 31.40 -11.63
CA ALA A 121 12.37 32.05 -12.92
C ALA A 121 11.67 33.41 -12.99
N THR A 122 10.57 33.60 -12.24
CA THR A 122 9.88 34.90 -12.10
C THR A 122 10.37 35.74 -10.91
N SER A 123 10.89 35.13 -9.83
CA SER A 123 11.48 35.83 -8.68
C SER A 123 13.01 35.81 -8.74
N ASP A 124 13.59 36.83 -9.37
CA ASP A 124 15.03 36.90 -9.69
C ASP A 124 15.90 37.33 -8.49
N GLN A 125 15.76 36.65 -7.34
CA GLN A 125 16.60 36.88 -6.15
C GLN A 125 17.04 35.56 -5.52
N LEU A 126 18.30 35.20 -5.79
CA LEU A 126 18.97 34.02 -5.24
C LEU A 126 19.51 34.23 -3.82
N LYS A 127 19.68 35.48 -3.38
CA LYS A 127 20.15 35.84 -2.04
C LYS A 127 19.29 36.99 -1.49
N LEU A 128 18.60 36.74 -0.39
CA LEU A 128 17.93 37.77 0.40
C LEU A 128 18.68 37.88 1.73
N SER A 129 19.35 39.00 1.92
CA SER A 129 20.04 39.34 3.17
C SER A 129 19.18 40.38 3.89
N PHE A 130 18.54 40.00 5.00
CA PHE A 130 17.82 40.92 5.88
C PHE A 130 18.37 40.79 7.30
N GLY A 131 18.80 41.91 7.89
CA GLY A 131 19.11 42.00 9.32
C GLY A 131 20.11 40.97 9.86
N GLY A 132 21.16 40.62 9.12
CA GLY A 132 22.19 39.68 9.58
C GLY A 132 21.79 38.19 9.58
N ARG A 133 20.66 37.83 8.97
CA ARG A 133 20.26 36.43 8.73
C ARG A 133 20.31 36.13 7.24
N SER A 134 21.18 35.22 6.83
CA SER A 134 21.21 34.67 5.48
C SER A 134 20.24 33.49 5.38
N LEU A 135 19.27 33.56 4.47
CA LEU A 135 18.43 32.44 4.08
C LEU A 135 18.93 31.97 2.70
N GLU A 136 19.78 30.95 2.69
CA GLU A 136 20.24 30.33 1.45
C GLU A 136 19.14 29.39 0.92
N LYS A 137 18.56 29.75 -0.23
CA LYS A 137 17.63 28.86 -0.94
C LYS A 137 18.44 27.73 -1.60
N THR A 138 17.88 26.52 -1.66
CA THR A 138 18.48 25.36 -2.36
C THR A 138 19.02 25.77 -3.74
N PRO A 139 20.29 25.46 -4.09
CA PRO A 139 20.89 25.87 -5.34
C PRO A 139 20.11 25.32 -6.54
N LEU A 140 20.04 26.11 -7.63
CA LEU A 140 19.26 25.76 -8.81
C LEU A 140 19.72 24.44 -9.46
N SER A 141 21.02 24.14 -9.41
CA SER A 141 21.60 22.89 -9.90
C SER A 141 21.05 21.65 -9.19
N GLU A 142 20.83 21.74 -7.88
CA GLU A 142 20.27 20.64 -7.07
C GLU A 142 18.78 20.44 -7.37
N LEU A 143 18.03 21.53 -7.61
CA LEU A 143 16.63 21.43 -8.04
C LEU A 143 16.47 20.75 -9.41
N LEU A 144 17.34 21.04 -10.38
CA LEU A 144 17.33 20.36 -11.68
C LEU A 144 17.68 18.87 -11.57
N GLN A 145 18.61 18.51 -10.67
CA GLN A 145 18.92 17.10 -10.38
C GLN A 145 17.73 16.38 -9.74
N LEU A 146 17.04 17.04 -8.81
CA LEU A 146 15.82 16.51 -8.20
C LEU A 146 14.72 16.32 -9.25
N GLU A 147 14.50 17.29 -10.14
CA GLU A 147 13.54 17.19 -11.25
C GLU A 147 13.81 15.94 -12.10
N GLN A 148 15.05 15.76 -12.56
CA GLN A 148 15.43 14.61 -13.39
C GLN A 148 15.23 13.28 -12.65
N ARG A 149 15.53 13.24 -11.34
CA ARG A 149 15.34 12.05 -10.51
C ARG A 149 13.87 11.70 -10.37
N PHE A 150 13.00 12.68 -10.11
CA PHE A 150 11.56 12.45 -9.99
C PHE A 150 10.91 12.12 -11.34
N LEU A 151 11.35 12.73 -12.45
CA LEU A 151 10.93 12.36 -13.81
C LEU A 151 11.18 10.88 -14.08
N ASN A 152 12.39 10.41 -13.78
CA ASN A 152 12.74 9.00 -13.94
C ASN A 152 11.88 8.07 -13.07
N ARG A 153 11.57 8.48 -11.84
CA ARG A 153 10.72 7.72 -10.92
C ARG A 153 9.28 7.61 -11.45
N VAL A 154 8.69 8.73 -11.89
CA VAL A 154 7.36 8.76 -12.52
C VAL A 154 7.31 7.87 -13.76
N ASN A 155 8.33 7.93 -14.62
CA ASN A 155 8.41 7.09 -15.82
C ASN A 155 8.50 5.59 -15.49
N GLN A 156 9.23 5.22 -14.43
CA GLN A 156 9.27 3.83 -13.96
C GLN A 156 7.91 3.37 -13.41
N GLU A 157 7.22 4.22 -12.65
CA GLU A 157 5.87 3.93 -12.15
C GLU A 157 4.87 3.74 -13.29
N LYS A 158 4.90 4.62 -14.29
CA LYS A 158 4.07 4.52 -15.50
C LYS A 158 4.35 3.22 -16.27
N ARG A 159 5.63 2.84 -16.44
CA ARG A 159 6.02 1.57 -17.08
C ARG A 159 5.55 0.34 -16.29
N LYS A 160 5.61 0.37 -14.95
CA LYS A 160 5.09 -0.72 -14.10
C LYS A 160 3.56 -0.83 -14.17
N LYS A 161 2.86 0.29 -14.30
CA LYS A 161 1.40 0.30 -14.51
C LYS A 161 1.01 -0.19 -15.91
N SER A 162 1.75 0.21 -16.96
CA SER A 162 1.44 -0.20 -18.35
C SER A 162 1.86 -1.64 -18.68
N GLY A 163 2.90 -2.19 -18.04
CA GLY A 163 3.28 -3.60 -18.13
C GLY A 163 2.27 -4.58 -17.53
N ARG A 164 1.17 -4.08 -16.97
CA ARG A 164 0.05 -4.84 -16.41
C ARG A 164 -1.24 -4.72 -17.26
N GLY A 165 -1.12 -4.46 -18.56
CA GLY A 165 -2.18 -4.76 -19.54
C GLY A 165 -2.24 -6.28 -19.72
N LEU A 166 -3.38 -6.97 -19.70
CA LEU A 166 -4.72 -6.63 -20.12
C LEU A 166 -5.71 -7.16 -19.06
N LEU A 167 -6.78 -6.42 -18.81
CA LEU A 167 -7.98 -6.96 -18.18
C LEU A 167 -8.48 -8.16 -19.00
N THR A 168 -8.18 -9.38 -18.58
CA THR A 168 -8.90 -10.56 -19.06
C THR A 168 -10.30 -10.50 -18.47
N VAL A 169 -11.19 -9.76 -19.15
CA VAL A 169 -12.62 -9.74 -18.87
C VAL A 169 -13.13 -11.17 -19.04
N HIS A 170 -13.23 -11.91 -17.93
CA HIS A 170 -13.95 -13.16 -17.93
C HIS A 170 -15.43 -12.78 -18.09
N LYS A 171 -15.97 -12.93 -19.30
CA LYS A 171 -17.41 -12.83 -19.54
C LYS A 171 -18.08 -13.95 -18.74
N VAL A 172 -18.53 -13.64 -17.54
CA VAL A 172 -19.41 -14.53 -16.75
C VAL A 172 -20.76 -14.53 -17.45
N ARG A 173 -21.08 -15.63 -18.16
CA ARG A 173 -22.45 -15.90 -18.59
C ARG A 173 -23.21 -16.44 -17.38
N MET A 174 -24.16 -15.66 -16.86
CA MET A 174 -25.23 -16.22 -16.04
C MET A 174 -26.11 -17.10 -16.93
N ARG A 175 -26.37 -18.32 -16.48
CA ARG A 175 -27.50 -19.15 -16.90
C ARG A 175 -28.50 -19.19 -15.76
#